data_AF-A0A016UQN3-F1
#
_entry.id   AF-A0A016UQN3-F1
#
_cell.length_a   1.000
_cell.length_b   1.000
_cell.length_c   1.000
_cell.angle_alpha   90.00
_cell.angle_beta   90.00
_cell.angle_gamma   90.00
#
_symmetry.space_group_name_H-M   'P 1'
#
loop_
_entity.id
_entity.type
_entity.pdbx_description
1 polymer ?
#
loop_
_entity_poly.entity_id
_entity_poly.type
_entity_poly.pdbx_seq_one_letter_code
_entity_poly.pdbx_strand_id
1 'polypeptide(L)'
;MLIYYCYDAILPPSHILKLKPFARNFLFIFSKAFVTIFVIVYAQFLIPYQNDAKTRLRQKYPSVPSYMLTNDALIIDDPTYSYVWLIATISIVVVIEVVLMIAMTTYCFYCMSRGNGHHCQKTLAIRRKFLISIVMQMLTHLIVLLVPALILMYCACMKISSQDVTDWCIFLITIHGSVGVLTMLLSNKYYRSELIVIIMKPRCIYGRHATKVVKLEESTRSDTRAVIKNNSWHK
;
A
#
# COMPACT_ATOMS: atom_id res chain seq x y z
N MET A 1 1.57 -4.35 -5.61
CA MET A 1 2.35 -5.54 -6.01
C MET A 1 1.58 -6.85 -5.79
N LEU A 2 1.11 -7.10 -4.58
CA LEU A 2 0.41 -8.32 -4.15
C LEU A 2 -0.85 -8.69 -4.98
N ILE A 3 -1.68 -7.69 -5.33
CA ILE A 3 -2.88 -7.86 -6.16
C ILE A 3 -2.55 -8.38 -7.56
N TYR A 4 -1.44 -7.90 -8.14
CA TYR A 4 -1.04 -8.31 -9.48
C TYR A 4 -0.51 -9.74 -9.53
N TYR A 5 0.19 -10.21 -8.50
CA TYR A 5 0.60 -11.62 -8.46
C TYR A 5 -0.61 -12.57 -8.45
N CYS A 6 -1.69 -12.18 -7.77
CA CYS A 6 -2.96 -12.90 -7.88
C CYS A 6 -3.59 -12.76 -9.27
N TYR A 7 -3.50 -11.59 -9.88
CA TYR A 7 -3.97 -11.33 -11.24
C TYR A 7 -3.32 -12.24 -12.29
N ASP A 8 -2.00 -12.31 -12.29
CA ASP A 8 -1.23 -13.14 -13.23
C ASP A 8 -1.50 -14.64 -13.04
N ALA A 9 -1.75 -15.06 -11.79
CA ALA A 9 -2.07 -16.44 -11.45
C ALA A 9 -3.54 -16.84 -11.73
N ILE A 10 -4.44 -15.88 -11.96
CA ILE A 10 -5.86 -16.11 -12.23
C ILE A 10 -6.17 -16.03 -13.73
N LEU A 11 -5.43 -15.21 -14.49
CA LEU A 11 -5.79 -14.93 -15.88
C LEU A 11 -5.13 -15.85 -16.90
N PRO A 12 -5.82 -16.13 -18.01
CA PRO A 12 -5.23 -16.87 -19.11
C PRO A 12 -4.06 -16.10 -19.74
N PRO A 13 -3.04 -16.79 -20.28
CA PRO A 13 -1.83 -16.17 -20.83
C PRO A 13 -2.09 -15.17 -21.97
N SER A 14 -3.14 -15.37 -22.75
CA SER A 14 -3.52 -14.56 -23.92
C SER A 14 -4.44 -13.38 -23.59
N HIS A 15 -4.70 -13.10 -22.31
CA HIS A 15 -5.64 -12.06 -21.92
C HIS A 15 -5.09 -10.64 -22.16
N ILE A 16 -5.88 -9.74 -22.76
CA ILE A 16 -5.44 -8.37 -23.13
C ILE A 16 -4.92 -7.54 -21.95
N LEU A 17 -5.40 -7.84 -20.74
CA LEU A 17 -5.02 -7.16 -19.52
C LEU A 17 -3.72 -7.72 -18.90
N LYS A 18 -3.17 -8.83 -19.40
CA LYS A 18 -1.84 -9.32 -18.98
C LYS A 18 -0.75 -8.49 -19.65
N LEU A 19 -0.37 -7.39 -18.99
CA LEU A 19 0.85 -6.66 -19.36
C LEU A 19 2.08 -7.55 -19.15
N LYS A 20 3.04 -7.45 -20.08
CA LYS A 20 4.37 -8.07 -19.94
C LYS A 20 5.00 -7.60 -18.60
N PRO A 21 5.71 -8.48 -17.87
CA PRO A 21 6.24 -8.15 -16.55
C PRO A 21 7.10 -6.89 -16.50
N PHE A 22 7.89 -6.67 -17.55
CA PHE A 22 8.70 -5.48 -17.72
C PHE A 22 7.85 -4.20 -17.82
N ALA A 23 6.94 -4.13 -18.80
CA ALA A 23 6.08 -2.96 -19.03
C ALA A 23 5.22 -2.62 -17.81
N ARG A 24 4.74 -3.64 -17.09
CA ARG A 24 3.99 -3.47 -15.85
C ARG A 24 4.84 -2.86 -14.74
N ASN A 25 5.99 -3.46 -14.44
CA ASN A 25 6.86 -2.97 -13.37
C ASN A 25 7.28 -1.53 -13.67
N PHE A 26 7.62 -1.26 -14.94
CA PHE A 26 7.90 0.09 -15.41
C PHE A 26 6.72 1.03 -15.14
N LEU A 27 5.51 0.71 -15.60
CA LEU A 27 4.33 1.56 -15.42
C LEU A 27 4.00 1.81 -13.94
N PHE A 28 4.12 0.79 -13.09
CA PHE A 28 3.84 0.92 -11.66
C PHE A 28 4.90 1.74 -10.92
N ILE A 29 6.19 1.49 -11.19
CA ILE A 29 7.28 2.27 -10.60
C ILE A 29 7.19 3.71 -11.09
N PHE A 30 6.96 3.90 -12.39
CA PHE A 30 6.80 5.21 -13.00
C PHE A 30 5.62 5.97 -12.39
N SER A 31 4.44 5.37 -12.25
CA SER A 31 3.28 6.07 -11.68
C SER A 31 3.51 6.47 -10.22
N LYS A 32 4.10 5.58 -9.40
CA LYS A 32 4.41 5.89 -7.99
C LYS A 32 5.53 6.91 -7.84
N ALA A 33 6.58 6.82 -8.65
CA ALA A 33 7.65 7.82 -8.68
C ALA A 33 7.10 9.18 -9.14
N PHE A 34 6.28 9.21 -10.19
CA PHE A 34 5.65 10.41 -10.71
C PHE A 34 4.80 11.11 -9.64
N VAL A 35 3.89 10.38 -8.97
CA VAL A 35 3.07 10.94 -7.88
C VAL A 35 3.93 11.45 -6.74
N THR A 36 4.98 10.71 -6.37
CA THR A 36 5.87 11.11 -5.26
C THR A 36 6.65 12.38 -5.59
N ILE A 37 7.26 12.44 -6.77
CA ILE A 37 8.01 13.62 -7.24
C ILE A 37 7.05 14.81 -7.38
N PHE A 38 5.86 14.60 -7.93
CA PHE A 38 4.84 15.64 -8.07
C PHE A 38 4.47 16.25 -6.71
N VAL A 39 4.22 15.42 -5.69
CA VAL A 39 3.92 15.89 -4.33
C VAL A 39 5.10 16.66 -3.73
N ILE A 40 6.34 16.17 -3.89
CA ILE A 40 7.54 16.85 -3.36
C ILE A 40 7.73 18.22 -4.01
N VAL A 41 7.67 18.26 -5.35
CA VAL A 41 7.80 19.51 -6.12
C VAL A 41 6.72 20.48 -5.69
N TYR A 42 5.48 20.03 -5.57
CA TYR A 42 4.38 20.87 -5.14
C TYR A 42 4.57 21.40 -3.71
N ALA A 43 5.02 20.56 -2.78
CA ALA A 43 5.31 20.96 -1.41
C ALA A 43 6.37 22.07 -1.35
N GLN A 44 7.36 22.06 -2.26
CA GLN A 44 8.37 23.13 -2.36
C GLN A 44 7.79 24.47 -2.83
N PHE A 45 6.74 24.44 -3.67
CA PHE A 45 6.04 25.67 -4.08
C PHE A 45 5.07 26.18 -3.01
N LEU A 46 4.45 25.26 -2.26
CA LEU A 46 3.46 25.61 -1.24
C LEU A 46 4.08 26.11 0.07
N ILE A 47 5.23 25.55 0.46
CA ILE A 47 5.87 25.85 1.74
C ILE A 47 6.91 26.95 1.52
N PRO A 48 6.63 28.21 1.92
CA PRO A 48 7.62 29.27 1.83
C PRO A 48 8.78 29.01 2.80
N TYR A 49 9.90 29.70 2.57
CA TYR A 49 10.98 29.75 3.56
C TYR A 49 10.43 30.28 4.90
N GLN A 50 10.51 29.46 5.95
CA GLN A 50 9.75 29.67 7.18
C GLN A 50 10.18 30.93 7.94
N ASN A 51 11.45 31.31 7.88
CA ASN A 51 11.93 32.54 8.52
C ASN A 51 11.31 33.79 7.86
N ASP A 52 11.19 33.79 6.53
CA ASP A 52 10.57 34.89 5.80
C ASP A 52 9.06 34.92 6.05
N ALA A 53 8.41 33.76 6.06
CA ALA A 53 6.98 33.64 6.34
C ALA A 53 6.62 34.15 7.75
N LYS A 54 7.41 33.76 8.76
CA LYS A 54 7.24 34.24 10.15
C LYS A 54 7.49 35.74 10.27
N THR A 55 8.48 36.26 9.55
CA THR A 55 8.77 37.71 9.51
C THR A 55 7.60 38.47 8.91
N ARG A 56 7.07 38.01 7.77
CA ARG A 56 5.86 38.59 7.14
C ARG A 56 4.64 38.49 8.04
N LEU A 57 4.44 37.35 8.71
CA LEU A 57 3.35 37.15 9.65
C LEU A 57 3.42 38.15 10.81
N ARG A 58 4.60 38.36 11.38
CA ARG A 58 4.83 39.33 12.47
C ARG A 58 4.65 40.78 12.01
N GLN A 59 5.04 41.11 10.78
CA GLN A 59 4.81 42.43 10.19
C GLN A 59 3.31 42.67 9.94
N LYS A 60 2.58 41.65 9.46
CA LYS A 60 1.15 41.73 9.17
C LYS A 60 0.28 41.75 10.44
N TYR A 61 0.70 41.01 11.46
CA TYR A 61 0.01 40.90 12.74
C TYR A 61 1.01 41.15 13.89
N PRO A 62 1.16 42.41 14.35
CA PRO A 62 2.10 42.76 15.41
C PRO A 62 1.87 42.03 16.73
N SER A 63 0.61 41.62 16.99
CA SER A 63 0.19 40.85 18.16
C SER A 63 0.03 39.35 17.88
N VAL A 64 0.87 38.78 17.00
CA VAL A 64 0.86 37.34 16.72
C VAL A 64 1.33 36.55 17.96
N PRO A 65 0.64 35.46 18.33
CA PRO A 65 1.09 34.60 19.43
C PRO A 65 2.50 34.03 19.20
N SER A 66 3.31 33.98 20.26
CA SER A 66 4.70 33.52 20.20
C SER A 66 4.84 32.07 19.73
N TYR A 67 3.86 31.21 20.02
CA TYR A 67 3.85 29.82 19.57
C TYR A 67 3.77 29.68 18.04
N MET A 68 3.25 30.67 17.32
CA MET A 68 3.24 30.64 15.85
C MET A 68 4.60 31.02 15.24
N LEU A 69 5.50 31.57 16.04
CA LEU A 69 6.85 31.98 15.64
C LEU A 69 7.91 30.93 16.00
N THR A 70 7.58 29.92 16.82
CA THR A 70 8.49 28.83 17.18
C THR A 70 8.76 27.90 15.99
N ASN A 71 9.84 27.14 16.06
CA ASN A 71 10.23 26.21 14.98
C ASN A 71 9.26 25.04 14.79
N ASP A 72 8.35 24.81 15.74
CA ASP A 72 7.36 23.74 15.70
C ASP A 72 6.12 24.12 14.88
N ALA A 73 5.93 25.41 14.57
CA ALA A 73 4.84 25.90 13.75
C ALA A 73 5.23 25.99 12.27
N LEU A 74 4.48 25.29 11.42
CA LEU A 74 4.58 25.38 9.97
C LEU A 74 3.59 26.42 9.44
N ILE A 75 4.09 27.49 8.81
CA ILE A 75 3.25 28.50 8.17
C ILE A 75 3.09 28.16 6.69
N ILE A 76 1.83 28.01 6.28
CA ILE A 76 1.41 27.93 4.87
C ILE A 76 0.90 29.32 4.47
N ASP A 77 1.67 30.02 3.63
CA ASP A 77 1.35 31.36 3.13
C ASP A 77 1.00 31.25 1.64
N ASP A 78 -0.22 30.80 1.37
CA ASP A 78 -0.71 30.56 0.01
C ASP A 78 -1.88 31.50 -0.33
N PRO A 79 -1.60 32.63 -1.01
CA PRO A 79 -2.64 33.57 -1.41
C PRO A 79 -3.55 33.05 -2.53
N THR A 80 -3.15 31.96 -3.21
CA THR A 80 -3.84 31.41 -4.38
C THR A 80 -4.72 30.20 -4.06
N TYR A 81 -4.76 29.74 -2.81
CA TYR A 81 -5.45 28.51 -2.40
C TYR A 81 -5.03 27.29 -3.23
N SER A 82 -3.79 27.30 -3.72
CA SER A 82 -3.17 26.21 -4.46
C SER A 82 -3.24 24.89 -3.67
N TYR A 83 -3.08 24.89 -2.34
CA TYR A 83 -3.21 23.69 -1.52
C TYR A 83 -4.56 22.96 -1.66
N VAL A 84 -5.65 23.66 -2.00
CA VAL A 84 -6.96 23.04 -2.28
C VAL A 84 -6.89 22.19 -3.54
N TRP A 85 -6.22 22.70 -4.58
CA TRP A 85 -5.97 21.96 -5.82
C TRP A 85 -5.08 20.75 -5.58
N LEU A 86 -4.05 20.87 -4.73
CA LEU A 86 -3.24 19.72 -4.34
C LEU A 86 -4.08 18.63 -3.68
N ILE A 87 -4.86 18.98 -2.67
CA ILE A 87 -5.72 18.04 -1.94
C ILE A 87 -6.73 17.41 -2.92
N ALA A 88 -7.32 18.19 -3.81
CA ALA A 88 -8.25 17.69 -4.83
C ALA A 88 -7.56 16.73 -5.81
N THR A 89 -6.39 17.06 -6.35
CA THR A 89 -5.63 16.20 -7.28
C THR A 89 -5.24 14.88 -6.61
N ILE A 90 -4.71 14.92 -5.38
CA ILE A 90 -4.37 13.70 -4.64
C ILE A 90 -5.62 12.85 -4.40
N SER A 91 -6.73 13.48 -3.99
CA SER A 91 -8.00 12.78 -3.74
C SER A 91 -8.52 12.09 -5.01
N ILE A 92 -8.48 12.76 -6.16
CA ILE A 92 -8.87 12.20 -7.45
C ILE A 92 -7.99 11.00 -7.81
N VAL A 93 -6.67 11.11 -7.66
CA VAL A 93 -5.74 10.01 -7.92
C VAL A 93 -6.05 8.82 -7.02
N VAL A 94 -6.29 9.04 -5.73
CA VAL A 94 -6.66 7.97 -4.77
C VAL A 94 -7.97 7.31 -5.18
N VAL A 95 -8.99 8.09 -5.55
CA VAL A 95 -10.28 7.54 -6.01
C VAL A 95 -10.10 6.70 -7.29
N ILE A 96 -9.34 7.19 -8.27
CA ILE A 96 -9.04 6.43 -9.49
C ILE A 96 -8.33 5.12 -9.15
N GLU A 97 -7.30 5.15 -8.29
CA GLU A 97 -6.60 3.94 -7.87
C GLU A 97 -7.53 2.93 -7.19
N VAL A 98 -8.41 3.39 -6.29
CA VAL A 98 -9.38 2.53 -5.60
C VAL A 98 -10.37 1.91 -6.60
N VAL A 99 -10.92 2.71 -7.51
CA VAL A 99 -11.88 2.24 -8.54
C VAL A 99 -11.23 1.19 -9.43
N LEU A 100 -10.02 1.45 -9.93
CA LEU A 100 -9.28 0.49 -10.76
C LEU A 100 -9.02 -0.82 -10.01
N MET A 101 -8.64 -0.73 -8.73
CA MET A 101 -8.37 -1.92 -7.92
C MET A 101 -9.65 -2.71 -7.59
N ILE A 102 -10.79 -2.05 -7.36
CA ILE A 102 -12.09 -2.71 -7.21
C ILE A 102 -12.48 -3.41 -8.52
N ALA A 103 -12.39 -2.72 -9.65
CA ALA A 103 -12.72 -3.30 -10.97
C ALA A 103 -11.87 -4.56 -11.24
N MET A 104 -10.56 -4.48 -11.01
CA MET A 104 -9.65 -5.61 -11.18
C MET A 104 -9.96 -6.77 -10.22
N THR A 105 -10.30 -6.47 -8.96
CA THR A 105 -10.65 -7.49 -7.96
C THR A 105 -11.96 -8.19 -8.30
N THR A 106 -12.99 -7.43 -8.71
CA THR A 106 -14.27 -7.96 -9.18
C THR A 106 -14.09 -8.83 -10.42
N TYR A 107 -13.22 -8.42 -11.34
CA TYR A 107 -12.89 -9.21 -12.51
C TYR A 107 -12.19 -10.53 -12.15
N CYS A 108 -11.26 -10.51 -11.18
CA CYS A 108 -10.66 -11.74 -10.64
C CYS A 108 -11.72 -12.68 -10.06
N PHE A 109 -12.71 -12.16 -9.32
CA PHE A 109 -13.84 -12.96 -8.83
C PHE A 109 -14.65 -13.57 -9.96
N TYR A 110 -14.93 -12.80 -11.00
CA TYR A 110 -15.65 -13.27 -12.18
C TYR A 110 -14.91 -14.41 -12.91
N CYS A 111 -13.60 -14.26 -13.15
CA CYS A 111 -12.77 -15.28 -13.79
C CYS A 111 -12.71 -16.56 -12.94
N MET A 112 -12.57 -16.44 -11.62
CA MET A 112 -12.59 -17.61 -10.73
C MET A 112 -13.94 -18.35 -10.74
N SER A 113 -15.05 -17.64 -10.91
CA SER A 113 -16.39 -18.26 -10.97
C SER A 113 -16.71 -18.92 -12.31
N ARG A 114 -16.10 -18.48 -13.42
CA ARG A 114 -16.30 -19.05 -14.77
C ARG A 114 -15.22 -20.04 -15.20
N GLY A 115 -14.09 -20.13 -14.49
CA GLY A 115 -12.96 -20.97 -14.87
C GLY A 115 -13.24 -22.46 -14.70
N ASN A 116 -13.36 -23.20 -15.80
CA ASN A 116 -13.44 -24.68 -15.84
C ASN A 116 -12.07 -25.37 -15.57
N GLY A 117 -11.08 -24.64 -15.06
CA GLY A 117 -9.73 -25.18 -14.86
C GLY A 117 -9.66 -26.14 -13.68
N HIS A 118 -8.83 -27.19 -13.79
CA HIS A 118 -8.42 -28.10 -12.72
C HIS A 118 -7.62 -27.37 -11.61
N HIS A 119 -8.18 -26.33 -11.02
CA HIS A 119 -7.60 -25.69 -9.87
C HIS A 119 -7.99 -26.45 -8.61
N CYS A 120 -7.00 -26.78 -7.78
CA CYS A 120 -7.27 -27.35 -6.47
C CYS A 120 -8.22 -26.43 -5.69
N GLN A 121 -9.35 -26.96 -5.24
CA GLN A 121 -10.37 -26.25 -4.46
C GLN A 121 -9.77 -25.51 -3.25
N LYS A 122 -8.72 -26.09 -2.63
CA LYS A 122 -7.98 -25.48 -1.52
C LYS A 122 -7.26 -24.19 -1.95
N THR A 123 -6.64 -24.17 -3.13
CA THR A 123 -5.93 -23.01 -3.66
C THR A 123 -6.90 -21.87 -4.01
N LEU A 124 -8.06 -22.20 -4.59
CA LEU A 124 -9.13 -21.23 -4.86
C LEU A 124 -9.67 -20.58 -3.59
N ALA A 125 -9.89 -21.38 -2.53
CA ALA A 125 -10.34 -20.86 -1.24
C ALA A 125 -9.35 -19.86 -0.61
N ILE A 126 -8.04 -20.14 -0.72
CA ILE A 126 -6.98 -19.23 -0.25
C ILE A 126 -7.00 -17.92 -1.06
N ARG A 127 -7.04 -18.01 -2.39
CA ARG A 127 -7.07 -16.84 -3.29
C ARG A 127 -8.29 -15.96 -3.04
N ARG A 128 -9.47 -16.56 -2.84
CA ARG A 128 -10.71 -15.84 -2.50
C ARG A 128 -10.57 -15.06 -1.19
N LYS A 129 -10.06 -15.67 -0.13
CA LYS A 129 -9.86 -14.97 1.16
C LYS A 129 -8.84 -13.84 1.05
N PHE A 130 -7.81 -14.03 0.25
CA PHE A 130 -6.83 -12.99 -0.03
C PHE A 130 -7.43 -11.80 -0.78
N LEU A 131 -8.23 -12.04 -1.83
CA LEU A 131 -8.93 -10.96 -2.54
C LEU A 131 -9.92 -10.21 -1.64
N ILE A 132 -10.63 -10.91 -0.74
CA ILE A 132 -11.49 -10.26 0.26
C ILE A 132 -10.65 -9.35 1.18
N SER A 133 -9.49 -9.81 1.63
CA SER A 133 -8.58 -9.02 2.45
C SER A 133 -8.11 -7.74 1.74
N ILE A 134 -7.85 -7.82 0.44
CA ILE A 134 -7.55 -6.65 -0.40
C ILE A 134 -8.73 -5.68 -0.44
N VAL A 135 -9.95 -6.15 -0.64
CA VAL A 135 -11.15 -5.27 -0.64
C VAL A 135 -11.29 -4.56 0.71
N MET A 136 -11.13 -5.28 1.83
CA MET A 136 -11.17 -4.68 3.16
C MET A 136 -10.08 -3.62 3.36
N GLN A 137 -8.86 -3.91 2.90
CA GLN A 137 -7.76 -2.95 2.91
C GLN A 137 -8.08 -1.71 2.08
N MET A 138 -8.65 -1.86 0.89
CA MET A 138 -9.02 -0.72 0.03
C MET A 138 -10.08 0.18 0.66
N LEU A 139 -11.13 -0.40 1.24
CA LEU A 139 -12.17 0.36 1.94
C LEU A 139 -11.58 1.16 3.10
N THR A 140 -10.61 0.57 3.80
CA THR A 140 -9.93 1.24 4.91
C THR A 140 -9.09 2.42 4.41
N HIS A 141 -8.34 2.28 3.32
CA HIS A 141 -7.61 3.41 2.72
C HIS A 141 -8.56 4.51 2.26
N LEU A 142 -9.71 4.14 1.67
CA LEU A 142 -10.72 5.11 1.26
C LEU A 142 -11.20 5.93 2.47
N ILE A 143 -11.54 5.28 3.59
CA ILE A 143 -12.01 5.99 4.78
C ILE A 143 -10.90 6.86 5.38
N VAL A 144 -9.71 6.29 5.61
CA VAL A 144 -8.61 6.96 6.33
C VAL A 144 -8.00 8.11 5.51
N LEU A 145 -8.11 8.11 4.18
CA LEU A 145 -7.61 9.20 3.34
C LEU A 145 -8.69 10.16 2.90
N LEU A 146 -9.88 9.67 2.50
CA LEU A 146 -10.92 10.54 1.94
C LEU A 146 -11.58 11.38 3.03
N VAL A 147 -11.80 10.83 4.23
CA VAL A 147 -12.45 11.60 5.31
C VAL A 147 -11.60 12.80 5.73
N PRO A 148 -10.30 12.66 6.06
CA PRO A 148 -9.45 13.82 6.33
C PRO A 148 -9.36 14.81 5.16
N ALA A 149 -9.27 14.31 3.92
CA ALA A 149 -9.21 15.17 2.75
C ALA A 149 -10.47 16.02 2.57
N LEU A 150 -11.66 15.44 2.79
CA LEU A 150 -12.94 16.15 2.72
C LEU A 150 -13.08 17.18 3.86
N ILE A 151 -12.62 16.85 5.07
CA ILE A 151 -12.60 17.79 6.19
C ILE A 151 -11.69 18.97 5.88
N LEU A 152 -10.46 18.73 5.42
CA LEU A 152 -9.52 19.78 5.05
C LEU A 152 -10.06 20.66 3.91
N MET A 153 -10.69 20.04 2.91
CA MET A 153 -11.32 20.77 1.80
C MET A 153 -12.50 21.63 2.27
N TYR A 154 -13.35 21.09 3.14
CA TYR A 154 -14.46 21.84 3.74
C TYR A 154 -13.95 23.03 4.57
N CYS A 155 -12.97 22.81 5.44
CA CYS A 155 -12.33 23.87 6.22
C CYS A 155 -11.72 24.95 5.31
N ALA A 156 -11.07 24.56 4.22
CA ALA A 156 -10.50 25.48 3.23
C ALA A 156 -11.58 26.33 2.54
N CYS A 157 -12.65 25.70 2.03
CA CYS A 157 -13.75 26.39 1.37
C CYS A 157 -14.49 27.36 2.30
N MET A 158 -14.68 26.97 3.56
CA MET A 158 -15.36 27.77 4.57
C MET A 158 -14.42 28.77 5.28
N LYS A 159 -13.12 28.77 4.95
CA LYS A 159 -12.08 29.58 5.61
C LYS A 159 -12.04 29.37 7.13
N ILE A 160 -12.33 28.16 7.57
CA ILE A 160 -12.25 27.74 8.96
C ILE A 160 -10.82 27.25 9.20
N SER A 161 -10.10 27.93 10.10
CA SER A 161 -8.78 27.49 10.54
C SER A 161 -8.88 26.92 11.95
N SER A 162 -8.62 25.63 12.09
CA SER A 162 -8.49 24.95 13.38
C SER A 162 -7.25 24.08 13.34
N GLN A 163 -6.29 24.38 14.21
CA GLN A 163 -5.04 23.64 14.34
C GLN A 163 -5.32 22.19 14.74
N ASP A 164 -6.18 21.98 15.74
CA ASP A 164 -6.54 20.65 16.23
C ASP A 164 -7.13 19.77 15.11
N VAL A 165 -8.05 20.32 14.31
CA VAL A 165 -8.64 19.59 13.17
C VAL A 165 -7.59 19.23 12.13
N THR A 166 -6.69 20.18 11.85
CA THR A 166 -5.63 20.01 10.87
C THR A 166 -4.63 18.93 11.32
N ASP A 167 -4.23 18.95 12.58
CA ASP A 167 -3.29 18.00 13.18
C ASP A 167 -3.88 16.58 13.18
N TRP A 168 -5.16 16.43 13.55
CA TRP A 168 -5.85 15.15 13.46
C TRP A 168 -5.95 14.63 12.02
N CYS A 169 -6.24 15.50 11.06
CA CYS A 169 -6.31 15.12 9.65
C CYS A 169 -4.94 14.67 9.14
N ILE A 170 -3.88 15.42 9.44
CA ILE A 170 -2.51 15.08 9.06
C ILE A 170 -2.11 13.75 9.71
N PHE A 171 -2.38 13.56 11.00
CA PHE A 171 -2.08 12.31 11.70
C PHE A 171 -2.73 11.09 11.03
N LEU A 172 -4.03 11.17 10.73
CA LEU A 172 -4.75 10.10 10.02
C LEU A 172 -4.15 9.81 8.64
N ILE A 173 -3.83 10.87 7.90
CA ILE A 173 -3.15 10.75 6.61
C ILE A 173 -1.77 10.11 6.78
N THR A 174 -0.99 10.44 7.81
CA THR A 174 0.34 9.84 8.01
C THR A 174 0.27 8.34 8.32
N ILE A 175 -0.70 7.90 9.13
CA ILE A 175 -0.81 6.49 9.56
C ILE A 175 -1.52 5.58 8.55
N HIS A 176 -2.06 6.12 7.45
CA HIS A 176 -2.89 5.37 6.48
C HIS A 176 -2.25 4.05 6.02
N GLY A 177 -0.94 4.07 5.73
CA GLY A 177 -0.21 2.88 5.26
C GLY A 177 -0.17 1.78 6.32
N SER A 178 0.06 2.15 7.59
CA SER A 178 0.06 1.22 8.73
C SER A 178 -1.32 0.62 8.97
N VAL A 179 -2.37 1.44 8.97
CA VAL A 179 -3.76 0.98 9.16
C VAL A 179 -4.18 0.04 8.03
N GLY A 180 -3.75 0.33 6.80
CA GLY A 180 -3.94 -0.53 5.65
C GLY A 180 -3.34 -1.92 5.79
N VAL A 181 -2.05 -1.98 6.15
CA VAL A 181 -1.35 -3.25 6.38
C VAL A 181 -1.97 -4.02 7.54
N LEU A 182 -2.27 -3.33 8.64
CA LEU A 182 -2.92 -3.94 9.80
C LEU A 182 -4.27 -4.56 9.42
N THR A 183 -5.07 -3.87 8.62
CA THR A 183 -6.36 -4.39 8.12
C THR A 183 -6.17 -5.64 7.27
N MET A 184 -5.18 -5.67 6.38
CA MET A 184 -4.89 -6.86 5.57
C MET A 184 -4.50 -8.05 6.47
N LEU A 185 -3.62 -7.81 7.44
CA LEU A 185 -3.15 -8.81 8.39
C LEU A 185 -4.30 -9.36 9.25
N LEU A 186 -5.17 -8.50 9.77
CA LEU A 186 -6.29 -8.88 10.63
C LEU A 186 -7.48 -9.46 9.87
N SER A 187 -7.70 -9.12 8.60
CA SER A 187 -8.82 -9.66 7.83
C SER A 187 -8.56 -11.10 7.37
N ASN A 188 -7.31 -11.44 7.05
CA ASN A 188 -6.98 -12.77 6.52
C ASN A 188 -6.60 -13.77 7.64
N LYS A 189 -7.33 -14.88 7.75
CA LYS A 189 -7.05 -15.95 8.75
C LYS A 189 -5.63 -16.52 8.60
N TYR A 190 -5.12 -16.66 7.38
CA TYR A 190 -3.78 -17.20 7.16
C TYR A 190 -2.71 -16.24 7.66
N TYR A 191 -2.83 -14.94 7.36
CA TYR A 191 -1.90 -13.94 7.89
C TYR A 191 -1.95 -13.84 9.42
N ARG A 192 -3.15 -13.87 10.02
CA ARG A 192 -3.28 -13.90 11.49
C ARG A 192 -2.59 -15.10 12.12
N SER A 193 -2.76 -16.29 11.54
CA SER A 193 -2.14 -17.51 12.05
C SER A 193 -0.62 -17.44 12.00
N GLU A 194 -0.05 -16.97 10.90
CA GLU A 194 1.40 -16.80 10.76
C GLU A 194 1.94 -15.72 11.71
N LEU A 195 1.23 -14.59 11.86
CA LEU A 195 1.60 -13.55 12.82
C LEU A 195 1.64 -14.07 14.25
N ILE A 196 0.62 -14.83 14.67
CA ILE A 196 0.57 -15.43 16.00
C ILE A 196 1.76 -16.38 16.20
N VAL A 197 2.12 -17.17 15.19
CA VAL A 197 3.28 -18.08 15.26
C VAL A 197 4.60 -17.30 15.37
N ILE A 198 4.77 -16.23 14.60
CA ILE A 198 5.95 -15.35 14.65
C ILE A 198 6.08 -14.70 16.03
N ILE A 199 4.98 -14.16 16.56
CA ILE A 199 4.95 -13.44 17.84
C ILE A 199 5.12 -14.41 19.02
N MET A 200 4.43 -15.56 19.01
CA MET A 200 4.40 -16.49 20.14
C MET A 200 5.52 -17.53 20.14
N LYS A 201 6.14 -17.85 19.00
CA LYS A 201 7.18 -18.88 18.89
C LYS A 201 8.37 -18.47 18.03
N PRO A 202 9.10 -17.39 18.37
CA PRO A 202 10.29 -16.97 17.62
C PRO A 202 11.36 -18.07 17.53
N ARG A 203 11.47 -18.93 18.55
CA ARG A 203 12.47 -20.01 18.63
C ARG A 203 12.13 -21.29 17.83
N CYS A 204 10.87 -21.55 17.49
CA CYS A 204 10.48 -22.80 16.80
C CYS A 204 10.49 -22.68 15.26
N ILE A 205 10.41 -21.47 14.70
CA ILE A 205 10.42 -21.26 13.24
C ILE A 205 11.81 -21.56 12.68
N TYR A 206 12.87 -21.12 13.37
CA TYR A 206 14.25 -21.38 12.97
C TYR A 206 14.57 -22.88 12.93
N GLY A 207 14.15 -23.63 13.96
CA GLY A 207 14.31 -25.08 14.00
C GLY A 207 13.56 -25.79 12.87
N ARG A 208 12.30 -25.43 12.61
CA ARG A 208 11.47 -26.13 11.60
C ARG A 208 11.92 -25.87 10.16
N HIS A 209 12.45 -24.66 9.86
CA HIS A 209 13.01 -24.36 8.55
C HIS A 209 14.35 -25.07 8.34
N ALA A 210 15.23 -25.10 9.35
CA ALA A 210 16.48 -25.84 9.29
C ALA A 210 16.25 -27.34 9.08
N THR A 211 15.33 -27.97 9.82
CA THR A 211 15.04 -29.40 9.65
C THR A 211 14.42 -29.73 8.29
N LYS A 212 13.64 -28.83 7.69
CA LYS A 212 13.05 -29.03 6.36
C LYS A 212 14.09 -28.94 5.24
N VAL A 213 15.02 -27.98 5.34
CA VAL A 213 16.13 -27.84 4.38
C VAL A 213 17.06 -29.06 4.46
N VAL A 214 17.42 -29.48 5.68
CA VAL A 214 18.25 -30.68 5.89
C VAL A 214 17.59 -31.94 5.33
N LYS A 215 16.28 -32.15 5.55
CA LYS A 215 15.56 -33.30 4.97
C LYS A 215 15.47 -33.28 3.44
N LEU A 216 15.36 -32.10 2.84
CA LEU A 216 15.34 -31.96 1.38
C LEU A 216 16.73 -32.24 0.79
N GLU A 217 17.80 -31.75 1.42
CA GLU A 217 19.17 -32.06 1.02
C GLU A 217 19.49 -33.57 1.15
N GLU A 218 19.04 -34.21 2.22
CA GLU A 218 19.21 -35.66 2.41
C GLU A 218 18.48 -36.49 1.36
N SER A 219 17.22 -36.14 1.03
CA SER A 219 16.45 -36.79 -0.04
C SER A 219 17.12 -36.62 -1.41
N THR A 220 17.60 -35.40 -1.71
CA THR A 220 18.26 -35.13 -2.99
C THR A 220 19.58 -35.91 -3.10
N ARG A 221 20.30 -36.07 -1.99
CA ARG A 221 21.57 -36.80 -1.91
C ARG A 221 21.39 -38.33 -1.98
N SER A 222 20.28 -38.87 -1.49
CA SER A 222 19.95 -40.30 -1.64
C SER A 222 19.59 -40.63 -3.09
N ASP A 223 18.80 -39.78 -3.74
CA ASP A 223 18.41 -39.97 -5.15
C ASP A 223 19.62 -39.91 -6.08
N THR A 224 20.53 -38.97 -5.83
CA THR A 224 21.79 -38.85 -6.60
C THR A 224 22.67 -40.10 -6.44
N ARG A 225 22.75 -40.70 -5.24
CA ARG A 225 23.49 -41.97 -5.01
C ARG A 225 22.82 -43.16 -5.69
N ALA A 226 21.49 -43.22 -5.70
CA ALA A 226 20.76 -44.30 -6.36
C ALA A 226 21.01 -44.30 -7.88
N VAL A 227 21.05 -43.11 -8.51
CA VAL A 227 21.37 -42.94 -9.94
C VAL A 227 22.80 -43.35 -10.27
N ILE A 228 23.79 -42.97 -9.44
CA ILE A 228 25.20 -43.36 -9.66
C ILE A 228 25.37 -44.87 -9.51
N LYS A 229 24.70 -45.50 -8.53
CA LYS A 229 24.76 -46.94 -8.33
C LYS A 229 24.10 -47.69 -9.49
N ASN A 230 23.01 -47.19 -10.08
CA ASN A 230 22.39 -47.81 -11.24
C ASN A 230 23.25 -47.73 -12.51
N ASN A 231 24.02 -46.64 -12.67
CA ASN A 231 24.92 -46.47 -13.80
C ASN A 231 26.24 -47.26 -13.71
N SER A 232 26.58 -47.82 -12.53
CA SER A 232 27.78 -48.65 -12.37
C SER A 232 27.57 -50.13 -12.71
N TRP A 233 26.33 -50.59 -12.94
CA TRP A 233 26.02 -51.97 -13.38
C TRP A 233 25.88 -52.11 -14.90
N HIS A 234 25.99 -51.00 -15.64
CA HIS A 234 25.91 -50.95 -17.10
C HIS A 234 27.26 -50.62 -17.77
N LYS A 235 28.37 -50.86 -17.07
CA LYS A 235 29.73 -50.84 -17.65
C LYS A 235 30.44 -52.15 -17.39
#